data_AF-A0A969IJW8-F1
#
_entry.id   AF-A0A969IJW8-F1
#
_cell.length_a   1.000
_cell.length_b   1.000
_cell.length_c   1.000
_cell.angle_alpha   90.00
_cell.angle_beta   90.00
_cell.angle_gamma   90.00
#
_symmetry.space_group_name_H-M   'P 1'
#
loop_
_entity.id
_entity.type
_entity.pdbx_description
1 polymer ?
#
loop_
_entity_poly.entity_id
_entity_poly.type
_entity_poly.pdbx_seq_one_letter_code
_entity_poly.pdbx_strand_id
1 'polypeptide(L)'
;MLREAPFASNRAVVNIIGNGEDNVGEDPQRARADLLAQGVTINGVVVGGDQAVLNYYRQQVIGGRAAFVLPADSAETLVQVFAMKFVSEIAMHVRPAVRPDRL
;
A
#
# COMPACT_ATOMS: atom_id res chain seq x y z
N MET A 1 -18.62 0.66 -1.76
CA MET A 1 -17.33 1.36 -1.45
C MET A 1 -16.93 1.08 0.00
N LEU A 2 -15.63 1.17 0.38
CA LEU A 2 -15.11 0.75 1.71
C LEU A 2 -15.90 1.30 2.92
N ARG A 3 -16.52 2.47 2.77
CA ARG A 3 -17.35 3.15 3.78
C ARG A 3 -18.75 2.55 3.98
N GLU A 4 -19.22 1.76 3.03
CA GLU A 4 -20.53 1.09 3.07
C GLU A 4 -20.43 -0.30 3.71
N ALA A 5 -19.26 -0.65 4.27
CA ALA A 5 -19.07 -1.91 4.96
C ALA A 5 -20.13 -2.03 6.09
N PRO A 6 -20.84 -3.16 6.18
CA PRO A 6 -21.93 -3.33 7.16
C PRO A 6 -21.44 -3.41 8.61
N PHE A 7 -20.12 -3.43 8.83
CA PHE A 7 -19.49 -3.50 10.14
C PHE A 7 -18.35 -2.49 10.24
N ALA A 8 -18.24 -1.85 11.41
CA ALA A 8 -17.11 -0.98 11.71
C ALA A 8 -15.82 -1.81 11.83
N SER A 9 -14.75 -1.33 11.21
CA SER A 9 -13.41 -1.92 11.36
C SER A 9 -12.47 -0.96 12.07
N ASN A 10 -11.47 -1.50 12.76
CA ASN A 10 -10.42 -0.70 13.40
C ASN A 10 -9.38 -0.14 12.42
N ARG A 11 -9.38 -0.59 11.15
CA ARG A 11 -8.38 -0.22 10.15
C ARG A 11 -8.92 -0.39 8.73
N ALA A 12 -8.75 0.65 7.92
CA ALA A 12 -8.95 0.61 6.48
C ALA A 12 -7.60 0.49 5.75
N VAL A 13 -7.49 -0.44 4.79
CA VAL A 13 -6.28 -0.63 3.98
C VAL A 13 -6.65 -0.78 2.52
N VAL A 14 -5.94 -0.06 1.65
CA VAL A 14 -5.96 -0.21 0.19
C VAL A 14 -4.64 -0.83 -0.24
N ASN A 15 -4.68 -1.83 -1.11
CA ASN A 15 -3.49 -2.48 -1.64
C ASN A 15 -3.53 -2.40 -3.16
N ILE A 16 -2.48 -1.82 -3.74
CA ILE A 16 -2.37 -1.56 -5.16
C ILE A 16 -1.26 -2.44 -5.72
N ILE A 17 -1.53 -3.10 -6.83
CA ILE A 17 -0.57 -3.93 -7.55
C ILE A 17 -0.52 -3.39 -8.97
N GLY A 18 0.67 -3.01 -9.43
CA GLY A 18 0.83 -2.43 -10.77
C GLY A 18 2.26 -2.53 -11.28
N ASN A 19 2.46 -2.27 -12.56
CA ASN A 19 3.73 -2.46 -13.27
C ASN A 19 4.26 -1.17 -13.93
N GLY A 20 3.68 -0.02 -13.61
CA GLY A 20 4.02 1.26 -14.23
C GLY A 20 3.50 2.45 -13.44
N GLU A 21 3.87 3.63 -13.91
CA GLU A 21 3.33 4.90 -13.43
C GLU A 21 1.89 5.10 -13.94
N ASP A 22 1.17 6.03 -13.32
CA ASP A 22 -0.11 6.44 -13.88
C ASP A 22 0.11 7.10 -15.24
N ASN A 23 -0.66 6.69 -16.23
CA ASN A 23 -0.49 7.10 -17.62
C ASN A 23 -1.74 7.75 -18.21
N VAL A 24 -2.87 7.76 -17.48
CA VAL A 24 -4.15 8.33 -17.93
C VAL A 24 -4.97 8.81 -16.74
N GLY A 25 -5.36 10.09 -16.76
CA GLY A 25 -6.32 10.65 -15.82
C GLY A 25 -5.74 11.74 -14.94
N GLU A 26 -6.29 11.86 -13.74
CA GLU A 26 -5.82 12.80 -12.74
C GLU A 26 -4.72 12.17 -11.88
N ASP A 27 -3.66 12.92 -11.67
CA ASP A 27 -2.55 12.59 -10.78
C ASP A 27 -3.06 11.93 -9.46
N PRO A 28 -2.48 10.78 -9.03
CA PRO A 28 -2.95 10.05 -7.86
C PRO A 28 -2.92 10.86 -6.55
N GLN A 29 -2.21 11.99 -6.51
CA GLN A 29 -2.05 12.80 -5.30
C GLN A 29 -3.37 13.19 -4.65
N ARG A 30 -4.41 13.54 -5.44
CA ARG A 30 -5.72 13.91 -4.86
C ARG A 30 -6.39 12.73 -4.18
N ALA A 31 -6.53 11.61 -4.90
CA ALA A 31 -7.14 10.39 -4.36
C ALA A 31 -6.35 9.85 -3.16
N ARG A 32 -5.01 9.92 -3.23
CA ARG A 32 -4.12 9.59 -2.13
C ARG A 32 -4.41 10.46 -0.92
N ALA A 33 -4.39 11.79 -1.06
CA ALA A 33 -4.64 12.72 0.04
C ALA A 33 -6.00 12.45 0.71
N ASP A 34 -7.06 12.23 -0.08
CA ASP A 34 -8.40 11.95 0.42
C ASP A 34 -8.44 10.67 1.28
N LEU A 35 -7.79 9.60 0.84
CA LEU A 35 -7.70 8.35 1.59
C LEU A 35 -6.88 8.51 2.88
N LEU A 36 -5.77 9.23 2.81
CA LEU A 36 -4.91 9.47 3.97
C LEU A 36 -5.61 10.31 5.04
N ALA A 37 -6.39 11.32 4.63
CA ALA A 37 -7.19 12.14 5.54
C ALA A 37 -8.23 11.33 6.33
N GLN A 38 -8.59 10.14 5.82
CA GLN A 38 -9.52 9.20 6.47
C GLN A 38 -8.81 8.14 7.31
N GLY A 39 -7.48 8.21 7.45
CA GLY A 39 -6.69 7.23 8.17
C GLY A 39 -6.53 5.88 7.45
N VAL A 40 -6.80 5.83 6.14
CA VAL A 40 -6.56 4.64 5.31
C VAL A 40 -5.06 4.47 5.07
N THR A 41 -4.55 3.25 5.21
CA THR A 41 -3.20 2.90 4.76
C THR A 41 -3.24 2.44 3.30
N ILE A 42 -2.37 2.96 2.46
CA ILE A 42 -2.21 2.56 1.06
C ILE A 42 -0.86 1.86 0.89
N ASN A 43 -0.87 0.57 0.56
CA ASN A 43 0.33 -0.20 0.25
C ASN A 43 0.47 -0.44 -1.25
N GLY A 44 1.71 -0.68 -1.70
CA GLY A 44 2.03 -0.97 -3.08
C GLY A 44 2.77 -2.29 -3.27
N VAL A 45 2.48 -2.99 -4.35
CA VAL A 45 3.35 -4.04 -4.91
C VAL A 45 3.62 -3.69 -6.36
N VAL A 46 4.90 -3.52 -6.70
CA VAL A 46 5.31 -3.19 -8.06
C VAL A 46 5.72 -4.47 -8.75
N VAL A 47 4.97 -4.87 -9.78
CA VAL A 47 5.29 -6.03 -10.60
C VAL A 47 6.50 -5.71 -11.46
N GLY A 48 7.50 -6.59 -11.42
CA GLY A 48 8.83 -6.35 -11.95
C GLY A 48 9.75 -5.69 -10.91
N GLY A 49 10.86 -5.16 -11.41
CA GLY A 49 11.92 -4.57 -10.59
C GLY A 49 12.33 -3.17 -11.03
N ASP A 50 11.48 -2.46 -11.78
CA ASP A 50 11.80 -1.12 -12.25
C ASP A 50 11.89 -0.14 -11.07
N GLN A 51 13.09 0.39 -10.84
CA GLN A 51 13.37 1.31 -9.75
C GLN A 51 12.66 2.65 -9.92
N ALA A 52 12.39 3.11 -11.14
CA ALA A 52 11.64 4.33 -11.39
C ALA A 52 10.19 4.16 -10.91
N VAL A 53 9.55 3.04 -11.26
CA VAL A 53 8.18 2.73 -10.81
C VAL A 53 8.12 2.53 -9.30
N LEU A 54 9.10 1.86 -8.69
CA LEU A 54 9.20 1.77 -7.23
C LEU A 54 9.28 3.15 -6.57
N ASN A 55 10.07 4.07 -7.14
CA ASN A 55 10.20 5.43 -6.61
C ASN A 55 8.91 6.23 -6.80
N TYR A 56 8.25 6.11 -7.95
CA TYR A 56 6.93 6.68 -8.21
C TYR A 56 5.92 6.22 -7.15
N TYR A 57 5.85 4.92 -6.87
CA TYR A 57 4.95 4.39 -5.84
C TYR A 57 5.25 4.97 -4.46
N ARG A 58 6.55 5.08 -4.07
CA ARG A 58 6.95 5.68 -2.79
C ARG A 58 6.52 7.13 -2.64
N GLN A 59 6.62 7.91 -3.72
CA GLN A 59 6.42 9.35 -3.68
C GLN A 59 4.97 9.74 -3.90
N GLN A 60 4.26 9.01 -4.76
CA GLN A 60 2.99 9.46 -5.32
C GLN A 60 1.80 8.57 -5.00
N VAL A 61 2.02 7.29 -4.67
CA VAL A 61 0.93 6.31 -4.52
C VAL A 61 0.72 5.89 -3.08
N ILE A 62 1.75 5.38 -2.40
CA ILE A 62 1.61 4.82 -1.06
C ILE A 62 1.55 5.90 0.02
N GLY A 63 0.97 5.55 1.17
CA GLY A 63 0.96 6.45 2.32
C GLY A 63 0.13 5.92 3.48
N GLY A 64 0.21 6.62 4.61
CA GLY A 64 -0.47 6.23 5.83
C GLY A 64 0.40 5.34 6.70
N ARG A 65 -0.15 4.94 7.86
CA ARG A 65 0.66 4.32 8.92
C ARG A 65 1.25 3.00 8.45
N ALA A 66 2.59 2.97 8.44
CA ALA A 66 3.43 1.86 8.01
C ALA A 66 3.11 1.30 6.63
N ALA A 67 2.71 2.19 5.72
CA ALA A 67 2.65 1.87 4.31
C ALA A 67 4.00 1.33 3.80
N PHE A 68 3.93 0.38 2.87
CA PHE A 68 5.10 -0.17 2.22
C PHE A 68 4.90 -0.24 0.70
N VAL A 69 6.02 -0.29 -0.01
CA VAL A 69 6.07 -0.77 -1.40
C VAL A 69 7.10 -1.88 -1.51
N LEU A 70 6.73 -2.97 -2.16
CA LEU A 70 7.61 -4.12 -2.40
C LEU A 70 7.66 -4.43 -3.90
N PRO A 71 8.84 -4.80 -4.44
CA PRO A 71 8.91 -5.37 -5.78
C PRO A 71 8.36 -6.81 -5.77
N ALA A 72 7.76 -7.20 -6.88
CA ALA A 72 7.36 -8.56 -7.20
C ALA A 72 7.84 -8.89 -8.61
N ASP A 73 9.11 -9.27 -8.68
CA ASP A 73 9.84 -9.71 -9.87
C ASP A 73 9.50 -11.14 -10.31
N SER A 74 8.79 -11.89 -9.46
CA SER A 74 8.28 -13.24 -9.76
C SER A 74 6.91 -13.49 -9.12
N ALA A 75 6.20 -14.52 -9.59
CA ALA A 75 4.94 -14.96 -8.99
C ALA A 75 5.16 -15.45 -7.55
N GLU A 76 6.30 -16.09 -7.28
CA GLU A 76 6.70 -16.55 -5.97
C GLU A 76 6.89 -15.38 -4.99
N THR A 77 7.55 -14.30 -5.43
CA THR A 77 7.72 -13.07 -4.62
C THR A 77 6.35 -12.48 -4.27
N LEU A 78 5.42 -12.45 -5.23
CA LEU A 78 4.05 -11.96 -5.01
C LEU A 78 3.32 -12.79 -3.93
N VAL A 79 3.41 -14.13 -4.01
CA VAL A 79 2.82 -15.04 -3.01
C VAL A 79 3.39 -14.79 -1.61
N GLN A 80 4.71 -14.60 -1.48
CA GLN A 80 5.35 -14.31 -0.20
C GLN A 80 4.88 -12.99 0.40
N VAL A 81 4.80 -11.93 -0.43
CA VAL A 81 4.31 -10.62 0.01
C VAL A 81 2.87 -10.69 0.51
N PHE A 82 2.00 -11.39 -0.21
CA PHE A 82 0.62 -11.60 0.23
C PHE A 82 0.52 -12.43 1.52
N ALA A 83 1.30 -13.49 1.64
CA ALA A 83 1.32 -14.32 2.85
C ALA A 83 1.75 -13.51 4.07
N MET A 84 2.86 -12.75 3.97
CA MET A 84 3.32 -11.86 5.04
C MET A 84 2.27 -10.82 5.42
N LYS A 85 1.59 -10.25 4.42
CA LYS A 85 0.53 -9.29 4.62
C LYS A 85 -0.65 -9.90 5.37
N PHE A 86 -1.19 -11.04 4.91
CA PHE A 86 -2.33 -11.69 5.57
C PHE A 86 -2.00 -12.09 7.00
N VAL A 87 -0.80 -12.63 7.24
CA VAL A 87 -0.36 -12.99 8.59
C VAL A 87 -0.25 -11.73 9.48
N SER A 88 0.41 -10.68 8.99
CA SER A 88 0.62 -9.45 9.78
C SER A 88 -0.68 -8.69 10.05
N GLU A 89 -1.54 -8.62 9.03
CA GLU A 89 -2.74 -7.77 9.05
C GLU A 89 -3.97 -8.46 9.63
N ILE A 90 -4.17 -9.75 9.36
CA ILE A 90 -5.37 -10.51 9.75
C ILE A 90 -5.08 -11.38 10.97
N ALA A 91 -4.04 -12.21 10.92
CA ALA A 91 -3.80 -13.20 11.98
C ALA A 91 -3.24 -12.55 13.25
N MET A 92 -2.23 -11.69 13.11
CA MET A 92 -1.49 -11.16 14.26
C MET A 92 -1.99 -9.78 14.75
N HIS A 93 -2.92 -9.13 14.04
CA HIS A 93 -3.37 -7.76 14.34
C HIS A 93 -2.21 -6.79 14.61
N VAL A 94 -1.04 -7.01 14.00
CA VAL A 94 0.16 -6.24 14.32
C VAL A 94 -0.13 -4.79 13.98
N ARG A 95 -0.12 -3.94 15.01
CA ARG A 95 -0.05 -2.50 14.82
C ARG A 95 1.39 -2.23 14.44
N PRO A 96 1.70 -1.85 13.19
CA PRO A 96 3.07 -1.59 12.84
C PRO A 96 3.55 -0.40 13.67
N ALA A 97 4.68 -0.59 14.34
CA ALA A 97 5.30 0.45 15.16
C ALA A 97 5.63 1.66 14.28
N VAL A 98 5.47 2.86 14.84
CA VAL A 98 5.98 4.08 14.21
C VAL A 98 7.48 3.87 14.02
N ARG A 99 7.93 3.83 12.76
CA ARG A 99 9.35 3.72 12.46
C ARG A 99 9.97 5.05 12.91
N PRO A 100 10.91 5.07 13.87
CA PRO A 100 11.61 6.31 14.17
C PRO A 100 12.31 6.77 12.89
N ASP A 101 12.13 8.04 12.56
CA ASP A 101 12.72 8.65 11.39
C ASP A 101 14.22 8.34 11.37
N ARG A 102 14.70 7.76 10.27
CA ARG A 102 16.15 7.56 10.09
C ARG A 102 16.76 8.95 9.90
N LEU A 103 17.55 9.37 10.88
CA LEU A 103 18.53 10.45 10.79
C LEU A 103 19.44 10.27 9.58
#